data_AF-A0A5N7ILK4-F1
#
_entry.id   AF-A0A5N7ILK4-F1
#
_cell.length_a   1.000
_cell.length_b   1.000
_cell.length_c   1.000
_cell.angle_alpha   90.00
_cell.angle_beta   90.00
_cell.angle_gamma   90.00
#
_symmetry.space_group_name_H-M   'P 1'
#
loop_
_entity.id
_entity.type
_entity.pdbx_description
1 polymer ?
#
loop_
_entity_poly.entity_id
_entity_poly.type
_entity_poly.pdbx_seq_one_letter_code
_entity_poly.pdbx_strand_id
1 'polypeptide(L)'
;MIKKHILGALALSMLIPLGVSAQTLTTKSDTKAATTQKDPARVPYASQIKLEKQTIKTNNKTNQTIKAAIKGKLVQVKTLIAQDKTNKTLKAKKDALKAERAVIKADKTALKGINVKLVADKKIAKTDVTNKNYAALVSDLNNIASLQTSETPILQKLSSDLDTLISSLSK
;
A
#
# COMPACT_ATOMS: atom_id res chain seq x y z
N MET A 1 -17.78 -62.28 51.63
CA MET A 1 -17.36 -61.03 50.95
C MET A 1 -18.60 -60.22 50.57
N ILE A 2 -18.66 -58.94 50.95
CA ILE A 2 -19.69 -57.94 50.58
C ILE A 2 -19.13 -57.15 49.38
N LYS A 3 -19.67 -57.28 48.16
CA LYS A 3 -20.80 -56.57 47.52
C LYS A 3 -20.45 -55.16 47.00
N LYS A 4 -20.52 -55.00 45.66
CA LYS A 4 -21.31 -54.02 44.87
C LYS A 4 -20.52 -53.31 43.75
N HIS A 5 -20.90 -53.62 42.50
CA HIS A 5 -20.94 -52.67 41.39
C HIS A 5 -22.34 -52.76 40.76
N ILE A 6 -23.01 -51.61 40.58
CA ILE A 6 -24.32 -51.41 39.94
C ILE A 6 -24.04 -50.48 38.74
N LEU A 7 -24.17 -50.96 37.49
CA LEU A 7 -25.36 -50.95 36.61
C LEU A 7 -25.72 -49.52 36.17
N GLY A 8 -25.53 -49.16 34.89
CA GLY A 8 -26.56 -49.27 33.84
C GLY A 8 -26.68 -47.88 33.15
N ALA A 9 -27.19 -47.69 31.94
CA ALA A 9 -27.96 -48.55 31.06
C ALA A 9 -27.87 -48.03 29.61
N LEU A 10 -27.98 -48.97 28.67
CA LEU A 10 -28.21 -48.78 27.25
C LEU A 10 -29.71 -48.97 27.00
N ALA A 11 -30.38 -48.10 26.26
CA ALA A 11 -31.68 -48.43 25.67
C ALA A 11 -31.95 -47.58 24.42
N LEU A 12 -32.24 -48.28 23.31
CA LEU A 12 -32.63 -47.79 22.01
C LEU A 12 -33.97 -48.46 21.64
N SER A 13 -34.98 -47.70 21.25
CA SER A 13 -36.24 -48.19 20.62
C SER A 13 -36.92 -46.99 19.92
N MET A 14 -36.89 -46.86 18.59
CA MET A 14 -37.73 -47.45 17.52
C MET A 14 -39.18 -46.92 17.39
N LEU A 15 -39.50 -46.45 16.16
CA LEU A 15 -40.78 -46.58 15.39
C LEU A 15 -41.84 -45.43 15.31
N ILE A 16 -41.63 -44.47 14.37
CA ILE A 16 -42.45 -43.84 13.27
C ILE A 16 -44.01 -44.04 13.19
N PRO A 17 -44.91 -43.25 12.48
CA PRO A 17 -44.95 -41.86 11.89
C PRO A 17 -46.29 -41.03 12.10
N LEU A 18 -46.35 -39.85 11.45
CA LEU A 18 -47.50 -39.09 10.88
C LEU A 18 -48.16 -37.97 11.71
N GLY A 19 -47.73 -36.74 11.40
CA GLY A 19 -48.45 -35.50 11.63
C GLY A 19 -47.82 -34.39 10.78
N VAL A 20 -48.41 -34.13 9.62
CA VAL A 20 -47.98 -33.11 8.65
C VAL A 20 -48.26 -31.73 9.23
N SER A 21 -47.27 -30.84 9.26
CA SER A 21 -47.43 -29.39 9.06
C SER A 21 -46.08 -28.80 8.70
N ALA A 22 -45.94 -28.43 7.43
CA ALA A 22 -44.76 -27.81 6.86
C ALA A 22 -44.64 -26.34 7.30
N GLN A 23 -43.46 -25.96 7.79
CA GLN A 23 -42.85 -24.66 7.49
C GLN A 23 -41.35 -24.76 7.77
N THR A 24 -40.61 -25.03 6.71
CA THR A 24 -39.15 -24.98 6.66
C THR A 24 -38.70 -23.53 6.73
N LEU A 25 -38.39 -23.04 7.93
CA LEU A 25 -37.54 -21.87 8.09
C LEU A 25 -36.09 -22.35 8.15
N THR A 26 -35.40 -22.31 7.01
CA THR A 26 -33.97 -22.54 6.93
C THR A 26 -33.23 -21.36 7.53
N THR A 27 -32.97 -21.39 8.85
CA THR A 27 -31.95 -20.53 9.43
C THR A 27 -30.59 -21.10 9.04
N LYS A 28 -30.01 -20.50 7.99
CA LYS A 28 -28.59 -20.63 7.69
C LYS A 28 -27.83 -20.35 8.99
N SER A 29 -27.13 -21.36 9.47
CA SER A 29 -26.17 -21.23 10.55
C SER A 29 -25.03 -20.35 10.01
N ASP A 30 -25.10 -19.05 10.26
CA ASP A 30 -23.99 -18.11 10.07
C ASP A 30 -22.91 -18.39 11.12
N THR A 31 -22.29 -19.56 11.06
CA THR A 31 -21.05 -19.83 11.79
C THR A 31 -19.89 -19.48 10.87
N LYS A 32 -19.75 -18.18 10.56
CA LYS A 32 -18.51 -17.65 9.99
C LYS A 32 -17.60 -17.11 11.10
N ALA A 33 -17.44 -17.89 12.17
CA ALA A 33 -16.28 -17.76 13.05
C ALA A 33 -15.13 -18.58 12.46
N ALA A 34 -14.60 -18.13 11.32
CA ALA A 34 -13.28 -18.56 10.91
C ALA A 34 -12.30 -17.94 11.89
N THR A 35 -12.05 -18.61 13.01
CA THR A 35 -10.84 -18.41 13.81
C THR A 35 -9.66 -18.69 12.89
N THR A 36 -9.21 -17.65 12.20
CA THR A 36 -7.91 -17.68 11.53
C THR A 36 -6.92 -17.84 12.66
N GLN A 37 -6.42 -19.07 12.85
CA GLN A 37 -5.40 -19.36 13.85
C GLN A 37 -4.22 -18.44 13.50
N LYS A 38 -4.08 -17.33 14.24
CA LYS A 38 -2.99 -16.37 14.03
C LYS A 38 -1.71 -17.15 14.25
N ASP A 39 -0.81 -17.11 13.26
CA ASP A 39 0.53 -17.70 13.38
C ASP A 39 1.14 -17.25 14.72
N PRO A 40 1.42 -18.18 15.66
CA PRO A 40 1.94 -17.83 16.98
C PRO A 40 3.21 -16.99 16.90
N ALA A 41 4.06 -17.22 15.88
CA ALA A 41 5.29 -16.46 15.68
C ALA A 41 5.04 -14.99 15.27
N ARG A 42 3.84 -14.67 14.75
CA ARG A 42 3.46 -13.32 14.33
C ARG A 42 2.95 -12.46 15.49
N VAL A 43 2.40 -13.07 16.54
CA VAL A 43 1.76 -12.37 17.67
C VAL A 43 2.60 -11.22 18.23
N PRO A 44 3.91 -11.38 18.53
CA PRO A 44 4.71 -10.29 19.09
C PRO A 44 4.90 -9.10 18.13
N TYR A 45 4.84 -9.33 16.82
CA TYR A 45 5.09 -8.29 15.79
C TYR A 45 3.81 -7.71 15.19
N ALA A 46 2.64 -8.26 15.53
CA ALA A 46 1.39 -7.99 14.83
C ALA A 46 1.00 -6.50 14.84
N SER A 47 1.18 -5.82 15.98
CA SER A 47 0.87 -4.40 16.14
C SER A 47 1.81 -3.51 15.32
N GLN A 48 3.12 -3.79 15.35
CA GLN A 48 4.12 -3.04 14.59
C GLN A 48 3.92 -3.23 13.09
N ILE A 49 3.74 -4.47 12.62
CA ILE A 49 3.43 -4.77 11.21
C ILE A 49 2.16 -4.02 10.76
N LYS A 50 1.13 -3.94 11.62
CA LYS A 50 -0.10 -3.21 11.30
C LYS A 50 0.17 -1.71 11.16
N LEU A 51 0.89 -1.13 12.11
CA LEU A 51 1.26 0.29 12.11
C LEU A 51 2.06 0.64 10.84
N GLU A 52 3.13 -0.09 10.56
CA GLU A 52 3.99 0.21 9.41
C GLU A 52 3.24 0.06 8.08
N LYS A 53 2.38 -0.97 7.93
CA LYS A 53 1.53 -1.10 6.75
C LYS A 53 0.56 0.07 6.59
N GLN A 54 0.03 0.61 7.69
CA GLN A 54 -0.83 1.78 7.65
C GLN A 54 -0.04 3.02 7.23
N THR A 55 1.15 3.24 7.78
CA THR A 55 2.07 4.32 7.38
C THR A 55 2.39 4.24 5.89
N ILE A 56 2.79 3.06 5.39
CA ILE A 56 3.08 2.81 3.97
C ILE A 56 1.86 3.14 3.10
N LYS A 57 0.65 2.74 3.53
CA LYS A 57 -0.59 3.01 2.79
C LYS A 57 -0.84 4.52 2.68
N THR A 58 -0.70 5.24 3.78
CA THR A 58 -0.86 6.71 3.83
C THR A 58 0.18 7.41 2.95
N ASN A 59 1.46 7.10 3.14
CA ASN A 59 2.56 7.69 2.38
C ASN A 59 2.42 7.42 0.88
N ASN A 60 2.08 6.18 0.51
CA ASN A 60 1.84 5.83 -0.89
C ASN A 60 0.70 6.64 -1.50
N LYS A 61 -0.41 6.85 -0.77
CA LYS A 61 -1.52 7.67 -1.24
C LYS A 61 -1.08 9.12 -1.46
N THR A 62 -0.39 9.72 -0.49
CA THR A 62 0.16 11.08 -0.59
C THR A 62 1.08 11.21 -1.80
N ASN A 63 2.06 10.31 -1.93
CA ASN A 63 3.04 10.35 -3.02
C ASN A 63 2.37 10.12 -4.39
N GLN A 64 1.33 9.28 -4.48
CA GLN A 64 0.58 9.08 -5.71
C GLN A 64 -0.17 10.35 -6.14
N THR A 65 -0.82 11.05 -5.21
CA THR A 65 -1.49 12.32 -5.49
C THR A 65 -0.49 13.35 -6.06
N ILE A 66 0.68 13.49 -5.44
CA ILE A 66 1.70 14.44 -5.92
C ILE A 66 2.25 14.01 -7.29
N LYS A 67 2.52 12.71 -7.50
CA LYS A 67 2.96 12.17 -8.80
C LYS A 67 1.93 12.42 -9.91
N ALA A 68 0.63 12.33 -9.61
CA ALA A 68 -0.43 12.65 -10.56
C ALA A 68 -0.40 14.13 -10.96
N ALA A 69 -0.26 15.04 -10.00
CA ALA A 69 -0.09 16.47 -10.27
C ALA A 69 1.15 16.76 -11.13
N ILE A 70 2.30 16.16 -10.79
CA ILE A 70 3.54 16.26 -11.57
C ILE A 70 3.33 15.80 -13.02
N LYS A 71 2.60 14.70 -13.25
CA LYS A 71 2.30 14.23 -14.61
C LYS A 71 1.52 15.28 -15.40
N GLY A 72 0.50 15.89 -14.82
CA GLY A 72 -0.25 16.98 -15.45
C GLY A 72 0.64 18.16 -15.81
N LYS A 73 1.47 18.62 -14.87
CA LYS A 73 2.42 19.72 -15.09
C LYS A 73 3.44 19.41 -16.19
N LEU A 74 3.96 18.19 -16.24
CA LEU A 74 4.88 17.78 -17.31
C LEU A 74 4.22 17.79 -18.69
N VAL A 75 2.93 17.47 -18.79
CA VAL A 75 2.17 17.60 -20.04
C VAL A 75 2.05 19.07 -20.42
N GLN A 76 1.68 19.94 -19.48
CA GLN A 76 1.59 21.38 -19.72
C GLN A 76 2.92 21.99 -20.19
N VAL A 77 4.03 21.65 -19.52
CA VAL A 77 5.39 22.07 -19.94
C VAL A 77 5.68 21.66 -21.39
N LYS A 78 5.33 20.43 -21.78
CA LYS A 78 5.53 19.96 -23.17
C LYS A 78 4.70 20.77 -24.16
N THR A 79 3.44 21.07 -23.83
CA THR A 79 2.56 21.88 -24.68
C THR A 79 3.11 23.29 -24.87
N LEU A 80 3.52 23.96 -23.80
CA LEU A 80 4.08 25.31 -23.86
C LEU A 80 5.37 25.37 -24.69
N ILE A 81 6.26 24.40 -24.51
CA ILE A 81 7.49 24.30 -25.32
C ILE A 81 7.15 24.08 -26.80
N ALA A 82 6.12 23.29 -27.11
CA ALA A 82 5.69 23.05 -28.50
C ALA A 82 5.12 24.32 -29.14
N GLN A 83 4.33 25.09 -28.40
CA GLN A 83 3.79 26.38 -28.84
C GLN A 83 4.88 27.44 -29.03
N ASP A 84 5.92 27.46 -28.20
CA ASP A 84 7.02 28.42 -28.42
C ASP A 84 7.83 28.15 -29.69
N LYS A 85 7.96 26.88 -30.13
CA LYS A 85 8.66 26.59 -31.39
C LYS A 85 8.07 27.35 -32.59
N THR A 86 6.82 27.80 -32.50
CA THR A 86 6.19 28.65 -33.50
C THR A 86 6.40 30.16 -33.23
N ASN A 87 6.61 30.58 -31.98
CA ASN A 87 6.63 31.99 -31.55
C ASN A 87 8.04 32.57 -31.20
N LYS A 88 9.07 31.73 -31.05
CA LYS A 88 10.50 32.08 -30.88
C LYS A 88 10.87 32.94 -29.64
N THR A 89 10.03 33.01 -28.59
CA THR A 89 10.28 33.84 -27.40
C THR A 89 11.23 33.19 -26.38
N LEU A 90 11.38 31.85 -26.37
CA LEU A 90 12.27 31.16 -25.41
C LEU A 90 13.78 31.44 -25.63
N LYS A 91 14.19 31.97 -26.78
CA LYS A 91 15.60 32.30 -27.05
C LYS A 91 16.18 33.28 -26.02
N ALA A 92 15.40 34.28 -25.60
CA ALA A 92 15.83 35.28 -24.63
C ALA A 92 15.89 34.75 -23.19
N LYS A 93 15.17 33.65 -22.89
CA LYS A 93 15.04 33.05 -21.55
C LYS A 93 15.87 31.77 -21.38
N LYS A 94 16.75 31.47 -22.35
CA LYS A 94 17.44 30.18 -22.49
C LYS A 94 18.21 29.76 -21.25
N ASP A 95 18.94 30.68 -20.62
CA ASP A 95 19.80 30.35 -19.47
C ASP A 95 19.00 30.09 -18.20
N ALA A 96 17.96 30.87 -17.93
CA ALA A 96 17.03 30.63 -16.82
C ALA A 96 16.35 29.25 -16.95
N LEU A 97 15.84 28.94 -18.15
CA LEU A 97 15.20 27.65 -18.44
C LEU A 97 16.19 26.47 -18.35
N LYS A 98 17.47 26.70 -18.66
CA LYS A 98 18.52 25.68 -18.53
C LYS A 98 18.74 25.33 -17.06
N ALA A 99 18.80 26.32 -16.17
CA ALA A 99 18.94 26.12 -14.74
C ALA A 99 17.72 25.37 -14.15
N GLU A 100 16.50 25.83 -14.44
CA GLU A 100 15.25 25.19 -13.99
C GLU A 100 15.17 23.71 -14.43
N ARG A 101 15.53 23.42 -15.70
CA ARG A 101 15.57 22.04 -16.21
C ARG A 101 16.63 21.18 -15.54
N ALA A 102 17.77 21.75 -15.17
CA ALA A 102 18.83 21.02 -14.49
C ALA A 102 18.37 20.57 -13.09
N VAL A 103 17.71 21.46 -12.35
CA VAL A 103 17.13 21.15 -11.03
C VAL A 103 16.08 20.03 -11.15
N ILE A 104 15.14 20.17 -12.09
CA ILE A 104 14.12 19.13 -12.36
C ILE A 104 14.77 17.77 -12.70
N LYS A 105 15.87 17.77 -13.46
CA LYS A 105 16.59 16.54 -13.83
C LYS A 105 17.24 15.88 -12.60
N ALA A 106 17.81 16.67 -11.70
CA ALA A 106 18.40 16.18 -10.46
C ALA A 106 17.32 15.51 -9.57
N ASP A 107 16.19 16.19 -9.35
CA ASP A 107 15.09 15.65 -8.55
C ASP A 107 14.54 14.35 -9.13
N LYS A 108 14.34 14.28 -10.46
CA LYS A 108 13.92 13.04 -11.13
C LYS A 108 14.93 11.90 -10.97
N THR A 109 16.22 12.22 -10.90
CA THR A 109 17.27 11.22 -10.68
C THR A 109 17.22 10.70 -9.25
N ALA A 110 17.06 11.57 -8.25
CA ALA A 110 16.88 11.18 -6.86
C ALA A 110 15.65 10.27 -6.68
N LEU A 111 14.51 10.64 -7.26
CA LEU A 111 13.27 9.84 -7.23
C LEU A 111 13.43 8.47 -7.87
N LYS A 112 14.19 8.35 -8.97
CA LYS A 112 14.52 7.05 -9.57
C LYS A 112 15.30 6.18 -8.60
N GLY A 113 16.31 6.74 -7.92
CA GLY A 113 17.10 6.03 -6.92
C GLY A 113 16.24 5.50 -5.77
N ILE A 114 15.35 6.33 -5.24
CA ILE A 114 14.38 5.92 -4.20
C ILE A 114 13.47 4.80 -4.70
N ASN A 115 12.94 4.91 -5.92
CA ASN A 115 12.05 3.90 -6.48
C ASN A 115 12.75 2.54 -6.67
N VAL A 116 14.02 2.52 -7.07
CA VAL A 116 14.81 1.28 -7.16
C VAL A 116 14.92 0.61 -5.79
N LYS A 117 15.24 1.37 -4.73
CA LYS A 117 15.30 0.86 -3.36
C LYS A 117 13.95 0.34 -2.88
N LEU A 118 12.87 1.10 -3.09
CA LEU A 118 11.51 0.68 -2.73
C LEU A 118 11.08 -0.63 -3.40
N VAL A 119 11.46 -0.85 -4.67
CA VAL A 119 11.16 -2.10 -5.37
C VAL A 119 11.93 -3.27 -4.76
N ALA A 120 13.21 -3.07 -4.45
CA ALA A 120 14.03 -4.08 -3.79
C ALA A 120 13.47 -4.44 -2.41
N ASP A 121 13.23 -3.45 -1.54
CA ASP A 121 12.77 -3.68 -0.17
C ASP A 121 11.39 -4.34 -0.13
N LYS A 122 10.48 -3.98 -1.05
CA LYS A 122 9.18 -4.65 -1.18
C LYS A 122 9.32 -6.13 -1.55
N LYS A 123 10.34 -6.48 -2.34
CA LYS A 123 10.62 -7.88 -2.70
C LYS A 123 11.14 -8.64 -1.47
N ILE A 124 12.02 -8.04 -0.68
CA ILE A 124 12.56 -8.64 0.55
C ILE A 124 11.44 -8.82 1.59
N ALA A 125 10.63 -7.78 1.84
CA ALA A 125 9.48 -7.86 2.74
C ALA A 125 8.49 -8.98 2.34
N LYS A 126 8.30 -9.20 1.03
CA LYS A 126 7.48 -10.32 0.55
C LYS A 126 8.09 -11.68 0.90
N THR A 127 9.41 -11.82 0.73
CA THR A 127 10.15 -13.02 1.14
C THR A 127 10.05 -13.25 2.65
N ASP A 128 10.18 -12.21 3.48
CA ASP A 128 10.06 -12.34 4.93
C ASP A 128 8.68 -12.78 5.40
N VAL A 129 7.62 -12.32 4.73
CA VAL A 129 6.25 -12.82 4.96
C VAL A 129 6.16 -14.31 4.66
N THR A 130 6.71 -14.76 3.52
CA THR A 130 6.70 -16.17 3.12
C THR A 130 7.50 -17.04 4.09
N ASN A 131 8.66 -16.56 4.53
CA ASN A 131 9.55 -17.27 5.45
C ASN A 131 9.14 -17.13 6.92
N LYS A 132 8.04 -16.40 7.21
CA LYS A 132 7.59 -16.08 8.58
C LYS A 132 8.65 -15.38 9.43
N ASN A 133 9.58 -14.66 8.79
CA ASN A 133 10.62 -13.89 9.45
C ASN A 133 10.06 -12.52 9.88
N TYR A 134 9.20 -12.54 10.90
CA TYR A 134 8.44 -11.35 11.29
C TYR A 134 9.28 -10.23 11.90
N ALA A 135 10.43 -10.55 12.50
CA ALA A 135 11.37 -9.56 13.00
C ALA A 135 12.00 -8.75 11.85
N ALA A 136 12.52 -9.45 10.82
CA ALA A 136 13.06 -8.80 9.62
C ALA A 136 11.97 -8.04 8.85
N LEU A 137 10.76 -8.62 8.76
CA LEU A 137 9.62 -7.95 8.13
C LEU A 137 9.31 -6.58 8.74
N VAL A 138 9.40 -6.44 10.07
CA VAL A 138 9.19 -5.14 10.72
C VAL A 138 10.24 -4.14 10.27
N SER A 139 11.51 -4.53 10.26
CA SER A 139 12.63 -3.69 9.80
C SER A 139 12.42 -3.26 8.34
N ASP A 140 12.07 -4.20 7.46
CA ASP A 140 11.82 -3.93 6.05
C ASP A 140 10.63 -3.00 5.82
N LEU A 141 9.53 -3.19 6.55
CA LEU A 141 8.37 -2.30 6.45
C LEU A 141 8.72 -0.89 6.95
N ASN A 142 9.49 -0.77 8.04
CA ASN A 142 9.95 0.52 8.54
C ASN A 142 10.87 1.24 7.52
N ASN A 143 11.77 0.50 6.87
CA ASN A 143 12.61 1.02 5.79
C ASN A 143 11.77 1.52 4.60
N ILE A 144 10.77 0.75 4.15
CA ILE A 144 9.84 1.16 3.09
C ILE A 144 9.09 2.43 3.49
N ALA A 145 8.56 2.48 4.72
CA ALA A 145 7.85 3.65 5.23
C ALA A 145 8.75 4.89 5.23
N SER A 146 9.98 4.76 5.74
CA SER A 146 10.98 5.83 5.80
C SER A 146 11.39 6.33 4.41
N LEU A 147 11.63 5.41 3.46
CA LEU A 147 11.90 5.79 2.07
C LEU A 147 10.74 6.57 1.46
N GLN A 148 9.50 6.15 1.66
CA GLN A 148 8.34 6.88 1.15
C GLN A 148 8.18 8.26 1.80
N THR A 149 8.46 8.38 3.11
CA THR A 149 8.47 9.67 3.81
C THR A 149 9.54 10.60 3.23
N SER A 150 10.74 10.08 2.95
CA SER A 150 11.83 10.86 2.34
C SER A 150 11.55 11.24 0.87
N GLU A 151 10.71 10.46 0.17
CA GLU A 151 10.31 10.74 -1.21
C GLU A 151 9.38 11.97 -1.30
N THR A 152 8.51 12.17 -0.30
CA THR A 152 7.50 13.23 -0.29
C THR A 152 8.05 14.64 -0.52
N PRO A 153 9.07 15.13 0.22
CA PRO A 153 9.60 16.48 0.00
C PRO A 153 10.23 16.65 -1.38
N ILE A 154 10.86 15.61 -1.95
CA ILE A 154 11.43 15.67 -3.29
C ILE A 154 10.31 15.78 -4.35
N LEU A 155 9.21 15.06 -4.16
CA LEU A 155 8.03 15.19 -5.02
C LEU A 155 7.40 16.59 -4.91
N GLN A 156 7.27 17.12 -3.71
CA GLN A 156 6.72 18.47 -3.50
C GLN A 156 7.60 19.54 -4.17
N LYS A 157 8.92 19.45 -3.97
CA LYS A 157 9.89 20.33 -4.61
C LYS A 157 9.81 20.25 -6.13
N LEU A 158 9.86 19.04 -6.70
CA LEU A 158 9.72 18.85 -8.15
C LEU A 158 8.40 19.42 -8.69
N SER A 159 7.31 19.27 -7.94
CA SER A 159 6.01 19.85 -8.28
C SER A 159 6.07 21.38 -8.33
N SER A 160 6.72 22.02 -7.36
CA SER A 160 6.93 23.47 -7.29
C SER A 160 7.85 23.96 -8.42
N ASP A 161 8.97 23.28 -8.67
CA ASP A 161 9.91 23.64 -9.74
C ASP A 161 9.25 23.57 -11.12
N LEU A 162 8.29 22.65 -11.30
CA LEU A 162 7.48 22.60 -12.51
C LEU A 162 6.51 23.78 -12.62
N ASP A 163 5.94 24.28 -11.53
CA ASP A 163 5.10 25.50 -11.56
C ASP A 163 5.92 26.73 -11.94
N THR A 164 7.14 26.84 -11.41
CA THR A 164 8.09 27.89 -11.79
C THR A 164 8.41 27.81 -13.28
N LEU A 165 8.75 26.60 -13.78
CA LEU A 165 9.03 26.41 -15.20
C LEU A 165 7.81 26.75 -16.08
N ILE A 166 6.60 26.32 -15.70
CA ILE A 166 5.37 26.66 -16.42
C ILE A 166 5.18 28.18 -16.47
N SER A 167 5.40 28.87 -15.36
CA SER A 167 5.29 30.33 -15.29
C SER A 167 6.33 31.03 -16.16
N SER A 168 7.57 30.53 -16.18
CA SER A 168 8.65 31.04 -17.05
C SER A 168 8.34 30.85 -18.53
N LEU A 169 7.68 29.73 -18.89
CA LEU A 169 7.29 29.39 -20.26
C LEU A 169 6.02 30.11 -20.75
N SER A 170 5.14 30.55 -19.86
CA SER A 170 3.85 31.18 -20.22
C SER A 170 3.94 32.71 -20.33
N LYS A 171 5.01 33.30 -19.81
CA LYS A 171 5.35 34.72 -19.95
C LYS A 171 6.16 34.96 -21.22
#